data_AF-A0A925I810-F1
#
_entry.id   AF-A0A925I810-F1
#
_cell.length_a   1.000
_cell.length_b   1.000
_cell.length_c   1.000
_cell.angle_alpha   90.00
_cell.angle_beta   90.00
_cell.angle_gamma   90.00
#
_symmetry.space_group_name_H-M   'P 1'
#
loop_
_entity.id
_entity.type
_entity.pdbx_description
1 polymer ?
#
loop_
_entity_poly.entity_id
_entity_poly.type
_entity_poly.pdbx_seq_one_letter_code
_entity_poly.pdbx_strand_id
1 'polypeptide(L)'
;METHFAVSILNEGPNGSVYTDSAGKNFAFRSYRACIINDTIIPIELAINFAADSVALLPKSDRYLRVFLLPDTMTPDKLYDFEANNGFVSEGLKSFLNTGLTKATILKTTIKPKENYYVNIGTLFYPSGGLTGAGLFINGRGHTIPFVPTQATKTDAKNKTEQGLIFGIGIDPPHNYSLIPCGQIVFKK
;
A
#
# COMPACT_ATOMS: atom_id res chain seq x y z
N MET A 1 13.98 -26.61 -10.69
CA MET A 1 14.95 -25.73 -10.01
C MET A 1 14.12 -24.65 -9.33
N GLU A 2 13.76 -24.85 -8.07
CA GLU A 2 12.84 -23.97 -7.35
C GLU A 2 13.61 -22.77 -6.79
N THR A 3 13.38 -21.58 -7.34
CA THR A 3 13.83 -20.33 -6.75
C THR A 3 13.14 -20.14 -5.40
N HIS A 4 13.82 -20.51 -4.31
CA HIS A 4 13.39 -20.16 -2.96
C HIS A 4 13.62 -18.65 -2.78
N PHE A 5 12.56 -17.87 -3.02
CA PHE A 5 12.57 -16.44 -2.78
C PHE A 5 12.54 -16.21 -1.27
N ALA A 6 13.67 -15.82 -0.68
CA ALA A 6 13.81 -15.71 0.77
C ALA A 6 13.04 -14.53 1.40
N VAL A 7 12.38 -13.69 0.58
CA VAL A 7 11.46 -12.66 1.04
C VAL A 7 10.19 -12.72 0.21
N SER A 8 9.05 -12.79 0.88
CA SER A 8 7.71 -12.90 0.29
C SER A 8 6.80 -11.79 0.81
N ILE A 9 5.82 -11.38 0.00
CA ILE A 9 4.81 -10.38 0.37
C ILE A 9 3.42 -10.98 0.16
N LEU A 10 2.63 -11.04 1.23
CA LEU A 10 1.22 -11.41 1.19
C LEU A 10 0.36 -10.17 1.37
N ASN A 11 -0.63 -9.97 0.51
CA ASN A 11 -1.52 -8.82 0.55
C ASN A 11 -2.92 -9.23 1.04
N GLU A 12 -3.52 -8.40 1.88
CA GLU A 12 -4.86 -8.54 2.44
C GLU A 12 -5.68 -7.27 2.20
N GLY A 13 -7.00 -7.44 2.02
CA GLY A 13 -7.94 -6.38 1.67
C GLY A 13 -8.26 -6.32 0.17
N PRO A 14 -8.90 -5.23 -0.31
CA PRO A 14 -9.21 -4.01 0.44
C PRO A 14 -10.34 -4.16 1.46
N ASN A 15 -10.23 -3.43 2.57
CA ASN A 15 -11.39 -3.00 3.36
C ASN A 15 -11.61 -1.50 3.12
N GLY A 16 -12.85 -1.01 3.22
CA GLY A 16 -13.08 0.41 2.94
C GLY A 16 -14.47 0.91 3.21
N SER A 17 -14.58 2.23 3.27
CA SER A 17 -15.84 2.95 3.35
C SER A 17 -15.73 4.30 2.63
N VAL A 18 -16.80 5.08 2.64
CA VAL A 18 -16.77 6.47 2.20
C VAL A 18 -16.27 7.33 3.36
N TYR A 19 -15.39 8.28 3.04
CA TYR A 19 -14.92 9.31 3.96
C TYR A 19 -15.29 10.68 3.39
N THR A 20 -15.97 11.49 4.20
CA THR A 20 -16.26 12.89 3.89
C THR A 20 -15.29 13.77 4.68
N ASP A 21 -14.52 14.59 3.98
CA ASP A 21 -13.58 15.51 4.64
C ASP A 21 -14.31 16.71 5.28
N SER A 22 -13.54 17.54 6.00
CA SER A 22 -14.06 18.75 6.63
C SER A 22 -14.63 19.81 5.66
N ALA A 23 -14.31 19.72 4.36
CA ALA A 23 -14.85 20.58 3.31
C ALA A 23 -16.10 19.98 2.63
N GLY A 24 -16.57 18.81 3.07
CA GLY A 24 -17.74 18.11 2.49
C GLY A 24 -17.41 17.26 1.26
N LYS A 25 -16.13 17.06 0.95
CA LYS A 25 -15.69 16.28 -0.21
C LYS A 25 -15.67 14.79 0.12
N ASN A 26 -16.30 13.99 -0.74
CA ASN A 26 -16.40 12.54 -0.57
C ASN A 26 -15.25 11.80 -1.25
N PHE A 27 -14.55 10.99 -0.47
CA PHE A 27 -13.48 10.11 -0.91
C PHE A 27 -13.87 8.65 -0.69
N ALA A 28 -13.39 7.78 -1.57
CA ALA A 28 -13.32 6.36 -1.25
C ALA A 28 -12.05 6.12 -0.43
N PHE A 29 -12.20 5.78 0.85
CA PHE A 29 -11.10 5.30 1.69
C PHE A 29 -10.97 3.79 1.53
N ARG A 30 -9.74 3.31 1.30
CA ARG A 30 -9.42 1.87 1.33
C ARG A 30 -8.19 1.64 2.17
N SER A 31 -8.24 0.61 3.02
CA SER A 31 -7.09 0.08 3.73
C SER A 31 -6.66 -1.27 3.16
N TYR A 32 -5.36 -1.46 3.10
CA TYR A 32 -4.67 -2.66 2.64
C TYR A 32 -3.66 -3.05 3.70
N ARG A 33 -3.43 -4.35 3.86
CA ARG A 33 -2.40 -4.85 4.76
C ARG A 33 -1.45 -5.75 3.97
N ALA A 34 -0.15 -5.52 4.12
CA ALA A 34 0.88 -6.34 3.52
C ALA A 34 1.70 -7.01 4.63
N CYS A 35 1.83 -8.33 4.57
CA CYS A 35 2.74 -9.10 5.41
C CYS A 35 4.03 -9.35 4.63
N ILE A 36 5.13 -8.76 5.10
CA ILE A 36 6.47 -9.01 4.59
C ILE A 36 7.09 -10.11 5.43
N ILE A 37 7.41 -11.22 4.79
CA ILE A 37 7.96 -12.43 5.42
C ILE A 37 9.45 -12.49 5.11
N ASN A 38 10.29 -12.48 6.14
CA ASN A 38 11.74 -12.68 6.00
C ASN A 38 12.11 -14.14 6.28
N ASP A 39 12.05 -14.99 5.25
CA ASP A 39 12.47 -16.39 5.33
C ASP A 39 13.99 -16.57 5.19
N THR A 40 14.79 -15.50 5.13
CA THR A 40 16.24 -15.60 5.05
C THR A 40 16.87 -16.00 6.40
N ILE A 41 18.20 -16.15 6.40
CA ILE A 41 19.03 -16.29 7.59
C ILE A 41 19.67 -14.96 8.04
N ILE A 42 19.39 -13.85 7.35
CA ILE A 42 19.97 -12.52 7.61
C ILE A 42 18.86 -11.47 7.84
N PRO A 43 19.13 -10.39 8.59
CA PRO A 43 18.15 -9.32 8.71
C PRO A 43 18.00 -8.57 7.37
N ILE A 44 16.79 -8.07 7.11
CA ILE A 44 16.51 -7.16 5.99
C ILE A 44 16.10 -5.79 6.52
N GLU A 45 16.57 -4.73 5.88
CA GLU A 45 16.03 -3.39 6.08
C GLU A 45 14.86 -3.17 5.12
N LEU A 46 13.71 -2.81 5.69
CA LEU A 46 12.54 -2.39 4.96
C LEU A 46 12.44 -0.87 5.04
N ALA A 47 12.39 -0.22 3.89
CA ALA A 47 12.07 1.19 3.78
C ALA A 47 10.86 1.36 2.86
N ILE A 48 9.83 2.05 3.35
CA ILE A 48 8.66 2.45 2.56
C ILE A 48 8.45 3.96 2.72
N ASN A 49 8.17 4.64 1.63
CA ASN A 49 7.88 6.07 1.62
C ASN A 49 6.77 6.37 0.61
N PHE A 50 5.73 7.06 1.05
CA PHE A 50 4.72 7.65 0.18
C PHE A 50 4.76 9.18 0.31
N ALA A 51 4.76 9.85 -0.84
CA ALA A 51 4.75 11.29 -0.91
C ALA A 51 3.48 11.88 -0.28
N ALA A 52 3.58 13.13 0.19
CA ALA A 52 2.40 13.84 0.69
C ALA A 52 1.41 14.12 -0.45
N ASP A 53 1.89 14.39 -1.65
CA ASP A 53 1.05 14.83 -2.76
C ASP A 53 0.16 13.72 -3.31
N SER A 54 -0.95 14.13 -3.92
CA SER A 54 -1.79 13.20 -4.66
C SER A 54 -1.18 12.88 -6.02
N VAL A 55 -1.42 11.65 -6.48
CA VAL A 55 -1.04 11.15 -7.79
C VAL A 55 -2.25 11.25 -8.71
N ALA A 56 -2.11 11.93 -9.83
CA ALA A 56 -3.13 11.93 -10.89
C ALA A 56 -3.18 10.53 -11.52
N LEU A 57 -4.38 9.95 -11.62
CA LEU A 57 -4.52 8.54 -11.97
C LEU A 57 -4.75 8.28 -13.46
N LEU A 58 -5.41 9.21 -14.14
CA LEU A 58 -5.64 9.14 -15.59
C LEU A 58 -5.29 10.50 -16.21
N PRO A 59 -4.67 10.51 -17.41
CA PRO A 59 -4.45 11.74 -18.14
C PRO A 59 -5.75 12.52 -18.33
N LYS A 60 -5.74 13.81 -18.02
CA LYS A 60 -6.88 14.74 -18.21
C LYS A 60 -8.15 14.38 -17.41
N SER A 61 -8.01 13.65 -16.30
CA SER A 61 -9.09 13.44 -15.34
C SER A 61 -8.87 14.27 -14.07
N ASP A 62 -9.94 14.59 -13.36
CA ASP A 62 -9.92 15.09 -11.98
C ASP A 62 -9.70 13.97 -10.95
N ARG A 63 -9.46 12.74 -11.40
CA ARG A 63 -9.27 11.57 -10.56
C ARG A 63 -7.86 11.56 -10.01
N TYR A 64 -7.77 11.61 -8.69
CA TYR A 64 -6.50 11.55 -8.01
C TYR A 64 -6.58 10.61 -6.82
N LEU A 65 -5.39 10.14 -6.47
CA LEU A 65 -5.18 9.21 -5.39
C LEU A 65 -4.18 9.80 -4.42
N ARG A 66 -4.44 9.58 -3.15
CA ARG A 66 -3.42 9.69 -2.12
C ARG A 66 -3.14 8.31 -1.53
N VAL A 67 -1.86 8.01 -1.34
CA VAL A 67 -1.41 6.77 -0.68
C VAL A 67 -0.57 7.16 0.53
N PHE A 68 -0.73 6.44 1.63
CA PHE A 68 -0.04 6.73 2.88
C PHE A 68 0.06 5.48 3.74
N LEU A 69 0.98 5.50 4.69
CA LEU A 69 1.03 4.51 5.76
C LEU A 69 0.03 4.88 6.85
N LEU A 70 -0.73 3.89 7.31
CA LEU A 70 -1.53 4.03 8.52
C LEU A 70 -0.62 3.85 9.74
N PRO A 71 -0.75 4.67 10.79
CA PRO A 71 -0.09 4.45 12.07
C PRO A 71 -0.32 3.03 12.61
N ASP A 72 0.68 2.45 13.28
CA ASP A 72 0.58 1.11 13.87
C ASP A 72 -0.54 1.02 14.93
N THR A 73 -0.93 2.16 15.51
CA THR A 73 -2.04 2.25 16.46
C THR A 73 -3.42 2.10 15.80
N MET A 74 -3.52 2.21 14.47
CA MET A 74 -4.73 2.00 13.68
C MET A 74 -4.85 0.55 13.22
N THR A 75 -5.24 -0.30 14.16
CA THR A 75 -5.60 -1.69 13.89
C THR A 75 -6.90 -1.79 13.09
N PRO A 76 -7.16 -2.89 12.36
CA PRO A 76 -8.35 -3.03 11.52
C PRO A 76 -9.69 -2.74 12.23
N ASP A 77 -9.81 -3.13 13.50
CA ASP A 77 -10.95 -2.88 14.38
C ASP A 77 -11.14 -1.39 14.74
N LYS A 78 -10.08 -0.58 14.63
CA LYS A 78 -10.12 0.87 14.92
C LYS A 78 -10.33 1.72 13.68
N LEU A 79 -10.27 1.15 12.49
CA LEU A 79 -10.48 1.88 11.23
C LEU A 79 -11.95 2.22 11.01
N TYR A 80 -12.85 1.34 11.45
CA TYR A 80 -14.28 1.46 11.19
C TYR A 80 -15.05 1.39 12.50
N ASP A 81 -16.12 2.18 12.59
CA ASP A 81 -17.04 2.14 13.71
C ASP A 81 -18.32 1.41 13.27
N PHE A 82 -18.34 0.10 13.52
CA PHE A 82 -19.46 -0.76 13.15
C PHE A 82 -20.67 -0.61 14.08
N GLU A 83 -20.47 -0.17 15.32
CA GLU A 83 -21.52 -0.12 16.33
C GLU A 83 -22.23 1.24 16.35
N ALA A 84 -21.47 2.34 16.34
CA ALA A 84 -22.00 3.69 16.47
C ALA A 84 -22.18 4.41 15.12
N ASN A 85 -21.52 3.95 14.06
CA ASN A 85 -21.53 4.66 12.77
C ASN A 85 -21.68 3.73 11.56
N ASN A 86 -22.46 2.64 11.66
CA ASN A 86 -22.85 1.78 10.54
C ASN A 86 -21.68 1.31 9.62
N GLY A 87 -20.48 1.13 10.16
CA GLY A 87 -19.30 0.71 9.39
C GLY A 87 -18.63 1.82 8.56
N PHE A 88 -18.96 3.09 8.81
CA PHE A 88 -18.20 4.22 8.32
C PHE A 88 -16.85 4.34 9.04
N VAL A 89 -15.96 5.17 8.48
CA VAL A 89 -14.67 5.48 9.08
C VAL A 89 -14.83 6.00 10.52
N SER A 90 -14.01 5.50 11.44
CA SER A 90 -14.04 5.90 12.85
C SER A 90 -13.62 7.37 13.02
N GLU A 91 -13.99 8.00 14.14
CA GLU A 91 -13.58 9.39 14.43
C GLU A 91 -12.06 9.56 14.53
N GLY A 92 -11.37 8.56 15.10
CA GLY A 92 -9.91 8.52 15.14
C GLY A 92 -9.31 8.51 13.72
N LEU A 93 -9.89 7.74 12.82
CA LEU A 93 -9.49 7.74 11.40
C LEU A 93 -9.82 9.05 10.71
N LYS A 94 -11.01 9.62 10.90
CA LYS A 94 -11.34 10.93 10.33
C LYS A 94 -10.36 12.02 10.76
N SER A 95 -10.00 12.06 12.05
CA SER A 95 -9.03 13.01 12.58
C SER A 95 -7.67 12.88 11.90
N PHE A 96 -7.16 11.65 11.76
CA PHE A 96 -5.92 11.36 11.04
C PHE A 96 -6.00 11.76 9.56
N LEU A 97 -7.09 11.43 8.86
CA LEU A 97 -7.24 11.75 7.43
C LEU A 97 -7.31 13.26 7.17
N ASN A 98 -7.95 14.02 8.07
CA ASN A 98 -8.07 15.49 7.95
C ASN A 98 -6.72 16.21 8.17
N THR A 99 -5.85 15.68 9.03
CA THR A 99 -4.69 16.46 9.56
C THR A 99 -3.35 15.77 9.40
N GLY A 100 -3.32 14.44 9.54
CA GLY A 100 -2.11 13.62 9.54
C GLY A 100 -1.48 13.46 8.16
N LEU A 101 -2.27 13.74 7.12
CA LEU A 101 -1.81 13.69 5.73
C LEU A 101 -1.37 15.09 5.28
N THR A 102 -0.43 15.73 5.95
CA THR A 102 0.20 16.98 5.46
C THR A 102 1.65 16.77 5.07
N LYS A 103 2.21 15.60 5.40
CA LYS A 103 3.60 15.22 5.18
C LYS A 103 3.66 13.82 4.57
N ALA A 104 4.81 13.50 3.99
CA ALA A 104 5.10 12.16 3.51
C ALA A 104 5.06 11.17 4.68
N THR A 105 4.57 9.96 4.43
CA THR A 105 4.59 8.88 5.41
C THR A 105 5.75 7.96 5.14
N ILE A 106 6.60 7.75 6.14
CA ILE A 106 7.86 7.01 6.02
C ILE A 106 7.87 5.88 7.06
N LEU A 107 8.23 4.69 6.61
CA LEU A 107 8.57 3.54 7.44
C LEU A 107 10.02 3.17 7.16
N LYS A 108 10.80 2.99 8.23
CA LYS A 108 12.13 2.37 8.18
C LYS A 108 12.24 1.40 9.34
N THR A 109 12.45 0.13 9.05
CA THR A 109 12.56 -0.90 10.08
C THR A 109 13.51 -2.03 9.64
N THR A 110 13.93 -2.84 10.60
CA THR A 110 14.69 -4.07 10.33
C THR A 110 13.81 -5.27 10.67
N ILE A 111 13.66 -6.19 9.73
CA ILE A 111 12.95 -7.46 9.95
C ILE A 111 14.02 -8.53 10.17
N LYS A 112 14.03 -9.17 11.34
CA LYS A 112 15.04 -10.18 11.65
C LYS A 112 14.79 -11.47 10.84
N PRO A 113 15.78 -12.37 10.77
CA PRO A 113 15.58 -13.68 10.18
C PRO A 113 14.36 -14.39 10.78
N LYS A 114 13.53 -14.99 9.93
CA LYS A 114 12.33 -15.76 10.30
C LYS A 114 11.23 -14.95 10.98
N GLU A 115 11.27 -13.62 10.89
CA GLU A 115 10.21 -12.74 11.37
C GLU A 115 9.33 -12.22 10.22
N ASN A 116 8.11 -11.88 10.60
CA ASN A 116 7.12 -11.24 9.73
C ASN A 116 6.90 -9.81 10.20
N TYR A 117 6.68 -8.90 9.24
CA TYR A 117 6.32 -7.53 9.53
C TYR A 117 5.07 -7.13 8.75
N TYR A 118 4.11 -6.52 9.43
CA TYR A 118 2.88 -6.05 8.83
C TYR A 118 2.93 -4.56 8.56
N VAL A 119 2.59 -4.17 7.34
CA VAL A 119 2.43 -2.77 6.94
C VAL A 119 0.97 -2.51 6.63
N ASN A 120 0.42 -1.47 7.24
CA ASN A 120 -0.93 -0.99 6.94
C ASN A 120 -0.84 0.21 5.98
N ILE A 121 -1.47 0.11 4.83
CA ILE A 121 -1.44 1.12 3.77
C ILE A 121 -2.86 1.63 3.57
N GLY A 122 -3.02 2.95 3.68
CA GLY A 122 -4.27 3.65 3.41
C GLY A 122 -4.24 4.34 2.05
N THR A 123 -5.42 4.46 1.44
CA THR A 123 -5.62 5.23 0.22
C THR A 123 -6.85 6.12 0.33
N LEU A 124 -6.78 7.32 -0.26
CA LEU A 124 -7.91 8.20 -0.49
C LEU A 124 -8.06 8.47 -1.97
N PHE A 125 -9.22 8.14 -2.50
CA PHE A 125 -9.53 8.33 -3.91
C PHE A 125 -10.67 9.30 -4.10
N TYR A 126 -10.48 10.24 -5.02
CA TYR A 126 -11.47 11.21 -5.41
C TYR A 126 -11.67 11.21 -6.93
N PRO A 127 -12.92 11.39 -7.43
CA PRO A 127 -14.19 11.33 -6.70
C PRO A 127 -14.50 9.91 -6.20
N SER A 128 -15.34 9.73 -5.17
CA SER A 128 -15.58 8.41 -4.58
C SER A 128 -16.14 7.39 -5.62
N GLY A 129 -15.32 6.45 -6.09
CA GLY A 129 -15.74 5.34 -6.97
C GLY A 129 -14.65 4.81 -7.90
N GLY A 130 -14.65 3.52 -8.24
CA GLY A 130 -13.77 2.95 -9.29
C GLY A 130 -12.38 2.43 -8.85
N LEU A 131 -12.05 2.48 -7.56
CA LEU A 131 -10.97 1.65 -7.02
C LEU A 131 -11.47 0.26 -6.65
N THR A 132 -10.76 -0.74 -7.11
CA THR A 132 -11.16 -2.17 -7.01
C THR A 132 -10.12 -3.02 -6.29
N GLY A 133 -8.82 -2.71 -6.40
CA GLY A 133 -7.78 -3.43 -5.68
C GLY A 133 -6.44 -2.73 -5.69
N ALA A 134 -5.59 -3.06 -4.73
CA ALA A 134 -4.21 -2.63 -4.65
C ALA A 134 -3.35 -3.72 -3.97
N GLY A 135 -2.04 -3.64 -4.14
CA GLY A 135 -1.12 -4.48 -3.40
C GLY A 135 0.33 -4.05 -3.52
N LEU A 136 1.09 -4.38 -2.51
CA LEU A 136 2.53 -4.20 -2.44
C LEU A 136 3.23 -5.42 -3.07
N PHE A 137 4.23 -5.19 -3.91
CA PHE A 137 5.06 -6.25 -4.45
C PHE A 137 6.48 -5.78 -4.73
N ILE A 138 7.38 -6.73 -4.89
CA ILE A 138 8.78 -6.46 -5.20
C ILE A 138 8.91 -6.25 -6.72
N ASN A 139 9.48 -5.12 -7.12
CA ASN A 139 9.77 -4.83 -8.51
C ASN A 139 10.69 -5.92 -9.08
N GLY A 140 10.50 -6.32 -10.33
CA GLY A 140 11.31 -7.41 -10.90
C GLY A 140 10.76 -8.82 -10.66
N ARG A 141 9.74 -8.99 -9.79
CA ARG A 141 9.27 -10.31 -9.35
C ARG A 141 7.81 -10.58 -9.74
N GLY A 142 7.48 -11.87 -9.78
CA GLY A 142 6.09 -12.31 -9.94
C GLY A 142 5.24 -11.87 -8.75
N HIS A 143 3.99 -11.51 -9.03
CA HIS A 143 3.00 -11.08 -8.04
C HIS A 143 1.63 -11.65 -8.40
N THR A 144 0.74 -11.73 -7.40
CA THR A 144 -0.63 -12.26 -7.56
C THR A 144 -1.68 -11.17 -7.80
N ILE A 145 -1.26 -9.91 -7.98
CA ILE A 145 -2.16 -8.79 -8.21
C ILE A 145 -2.84 -8.93 -9.60
N PRO A 146 -4.18 -9.14 -9.67
CA PRO A 146 -4.84 -9.64 -10.88
C PRO A 146 -4.93 -8.64 -12.03
N PHE A 147 -4.84 -7.34 -11.75
CA PHE A 147 -4.96 -6.26 -12.73
C PHE A 147 -3.61 -5.69 -13.17
N VAL A 148 -2.50 -6.13 -12.59
CA VAL A 148 -1.16 -5.74 -13.04
C VAL A 148 -0.62 -6.86 -13.94
N PRO A 149 -0.17 -6.57 -15.17
CA PRO A 149 0.40 -7.60 -16.04
C PRO A 149 1.70 -8.16 -15.47
N THR A 150 1.80 -9.48 -15.29
CA THR A 150 3.00 -10.16 -14.76
C THR A 150 4.25 -9.98 -15.65
N GLN A 151 4.08 -9.60 -16.92
CA GLN A 151 5.19 -9.31 -17.83
C GLN A 151 5.81 -7.92 -17.62
N ALA A 152 5.11 -6.98 -16.97
CA ALA A 152 5.58 -5.62 -16.76
C ALA A 152 6.74 -5.52 -15.73
N THR A 153 7.04 -6.62 -15.01
CA THR A 153 8.08 -6.66 -13.97
C THR A 153 9.31 -7.49 -14.36
N LYS A 154 9.52 -7.87 -15.62
CA LYS A 154 10.80 -8.51 -16.00
C LYS A 154 11.90 -7.46 -16.23
N THR A 155 12.52 -6.99 -15.16
CA THR A 155 13.80 -6.29 -15.22
C THR A 155 14.87 -7.09 -14.49
N ASP A 156 16.03 -7.21 -15.14
CA ASP A 156 17.23 -7.88 -14.64
C ASP A 156 17.45 -7.57 -13.15
N ALA A 157 17.59 -8.63 -12.35
CA ALA A 157 18.05 -8.59 -10.97
C ALA A 157 19.52 -8.15 -10.92
N LYS A 158 19.81 -6.90 -11.32
CA LYS A 158 21.17 -6.34 -11.36
C LYS A 158 21.75 -6.12 -9.96
N ASN A 159 20.91 -6.07 -8.92
CA ASN A 159 21.36 -5.95 -7.55
C ASN A 159 20.64 -6.96 -6.63
N LYS A 160 21.33 -8.01 -6.21
CA LYS A 160 20.77 -9.03 -5.29
C LYS A 160 20.52 -8.46 -3.88
N THR A 161 21.26 -7.41 -3.51
CA THR A 161 21.27 -6.83 -2.16
C THR A 161 20.22 -5.76 -1.94
N GLU A 162 19.64 -5.19 -3.00
CA GLU A 162 18.63 -4.14 -2.91
C GLU A 162 17.51 -4.40 -3.93
N GLN A 163 16.27 -4.38 -3.47
CA GLN A 163 15.10 -4.69 -4.30
C GLN A 163 14.03 -3.62 -4.10
N GLY A 164 13.66 -2.94 -5.18
CA GLY A 164 12.63 -1.91 -5.16
C GLY A 164 11.24 -2.48 -4.84
N LEU A 165 10.43 -1.69 -4.15
CA LEU A 165 9.03 -1.98 -3.85
C LEU A 165 8.11 -1.12 -4.69
N ILE A 166 7.05 -1.74 -5.21
CA ILE A 166 5.99 -1.09 -5.96
C ILE A 166 4.67 -1.32 -5.23
N PHE A 167 3.89 -0.26 -5.06
CA PHE A 167 2.48 -0.36 -4.72
C PHE A 167 1.65 -0.21 -6.00
N GLY A 168 1.04 -1.29 -6.45
CA GLY A 168 0.22 -1.33 -7.66
C GLY A 168 -1.26 -1.18 -7.32
N ILE A 169 -1.98 -0.40 -8.12
CA ILE A 169 -3.39 -0.04 -7.85
C ILE A 169 -4.19 -0.13 -9.13
N GLY A 170 -5.34 -0.81 -9.08
CA GLY A 170 -6.28 -0.93 -10.18
C GLY A 170 -7.30 0.20 -10.16
N ILE A 171 -7.49 0.84 -11.32
CA ILE A 171 -8.41 1.96 -11.52
C ILE A 171 -9.36 1.53 -12.64
N ASP A 172 -10.62 1.26 -12.31
CA ASP A 172 -11.58 0.66 -13.26
C ASP A 172 -10.96 -0.49 -14.08
N PRO A 173 -10.46 -1.55 -13.41
CA PRO A 173 -9.80 -2.67 -14.07
C PRO A 173 -10.74 -3.35 -15.08
N PRO A 174 -10.20 -4.06 -16.08
CA PRO A 174 -8.79 -4.45 -16.20
C PRO A 174 -7.89 -3.40 -16.90
N HIS A 175 -8.44 -2.30 -17.38
CA HIS A 175 -7.76 -1.48 -18.39
C HIS A 175 -6.80 -0.43 -17.84
N ASN A 176 -7.00 0.05 -16.61
CA ASN A 176 -6.10 1.04 -16.02
C ASN A 176 -5.56 0.58 -14.67
N TYR A 177 -4.27 0.82 -14.48
CA TYR A 177 -3.57 0.64 -13.22
C TYR A 177 -2.50 1.71 -13.07
N SER A 178 -2.09 1.96 -11.83
CA SER A 178 -0.95 2.81 -11.50
C SER A 178 0.07 2.01 -10.70
N LEU A 179 1.34 2.18 -11.03
CA LEU A 179 2.46 1.58 -10.32
C LEU A 179 3.21 2.71 -9.60
N ILE A 180 3.24 2.65 -8.27
CA ILE A 180 3.85 3.68 -7.44
C ILE A 180 5.11 3.07 -6.81
N PRO A 181 6.32 3.45 -7.27
CA PRO A 181 7.55 3.13 -6.56
C PRO A 181 7.48 3.70 -5.14
N CYS A 182 7.61 2.83 -4.15
CA CYS A 182 7.28 3.19 -2.77
C CYS A 182 8.36 2.79 -1.77
N GLY A 183 9.52 2.31 -2.21
CA GLY A 183 10.61 1.98 -1.30
C GLY A 183 11.46 0.82 -1.77
N GLN A 184 12.09 0.15 -0.81
CA GLN A 184 13.03 -0.93 -1.09
C GLN A 184 13.22 -1.87 0.11
N ILE A 185 13.75 -3.05 -0.20
CA ILE A 185 14.26 -4.04 0.74
C ILE A 185 15.77 -4.18 0.53
N VAL A 186 16.56 -4.02 1.59
CA VAL A 186 18.02 -4.18 1.57
C VAL A 186 18.44 -5.36 2.45
N PHE A 187 19.27 -6.26 1.92
CA PHE A 187 19.78 -7.41 2.66
C PHE A 187 21.05 -7.01 3.40
N LYS A 188 21.07 -7.13 4.74
CA LYS A 188 22.29 -6.89 5.52
C LYS A 188 23.23 -8.08 5.41
N LYS A 189 24.48 -7.81 5.01
CA LYS A 189 25.58 -8.79 5.08
C LYS A 189 26.06 -8.97 6.51
#